data_AF-A0A535JT36-F1
#
_entry.id   AF-A0A535JT36-F1
#
_cell.length_a   1.000
_cell.length_b   1.000
_cell.length_c   1.000
_cell.angle_alpha   90.00
_cell.angle_beta   90.00
_cell.angle_gamma   90.00
#
_symmetry.space_group_name_H-M   'P 1'
#
loop_
_entity.id
_entity.type
_entity.pdbx_description
1 polymer ?
#
loop_
_entity_poly.entity_id
_entity_poly.type
_entity_poly.pdbx_seq_one_letter_code
_entity_poly.pdbx_strand_id
1 'polypeptide(L)'
;MASTVQQRLNEVAAVGQEIAETGVAYLDGKFTPLSDAKVSIATHALQYGTGVFEGIRAYWNPAQEQLYVFRLREHFERMARSVRI
;
A
#
# COMPACT_ATOMS: atom_id res chain seq x y z
N MET A 1 -7.96 -8.20 33.82
CA MET A 1 -8.72 -7.54 32.76
C MET A 1 -7.73 -6.74 31.93
N ALA A 2 -7.18 -7.29 30.85
CA ALA A 2 -6.24 -6.55 29.99
C ALA A 2 -6.91 -5.25 29.54
N SER A 3 -6.22 -4.12 29.68
CA SER A 3 -6.78 -2.81 29.35
C SER A 3 -7.20 -2.76 27.88
N THR A 4 -8.29 -2.06 27.58
CA THR A 4 -8.81 -1.84 26.21
C THR A 4 -7.72 -1.35 25.24
N VAL A 5 -6.70 -0.67 25.75
CA VAL A 5 -5.50 -0.25 25.00
C VAL A 5 -4.68 -1.45 24.51
N GLN A 6 -4.40 -2.44 25.37
CA GLN A 6 -3.62 -3.62 24.99
C GLN A 6 -4.34 -4.46 23.92
N GLN A 7 -5.66 -4.54 23.99
CA GLN A 7 -6.46 -5.25 22.99
C GLN A 7 -6.37 -4.57 21.61
N ARG A 8 -6.46 -3.24 21.55
CA ARG A 8 -6.35 -2.47 20.31
C ARG A 8 -4.94 -2.52 19.71
N LEU A 9 -3.90 -2.55 20.56
CA LEU A 9 -2.52 -2.74 20.10
C LEU A 9 -2.33 -4.10 19.44
N ASN A 10 -2.91 -5.15 20.01
CA ASN A 10 -2.82 -6.50 19.46
C ASN A 10 -3.59 -6.64 18.13
N GLU A 11 -4.76 -6.02 18.00
CA GLU A 11 -5.54 -6.00 16.75
C GLU A 11 -4.80 -5.29 15.61
N VAL A 12 -4.20 -4.13 15.88
CA VAL A 12 -3.41 -3.39 14.89
C VAL A 12 -2.16 -4.18 14.47
N ALA A 13 -1.49 -4.83 15.41
CA ALA A 13 -0.34 -5.69 15.13
C ALA A 13 -0.74 -6.89 14.25
N ALA A 14 -1.89 -7.51 14.52
CA ALA A 14 -2.41 -8.64 13.74
C ALA A 14 -2.72 -8.24 12.29
N VAL A 15 -3.41 -7.10 12.08
CA VAL A 15 -3.67 -6.58 10.73
C VAL A 15 -2.37 -6.26 9.99
N GLY A 16 -1.37 -5.71 10.68
CA GLY A 16 -0.05 -5.44 10.10
C GLY A 16 0.68 -6.70 9.65
N GLN A 17 0.57 -7.80 10.41
CA GLN A 17 1.14 -9.10 10.06
C GLN A 17 0.41 -9.74 8.87
N GLU A 18 -0.92 -9.71 8.86
CA GLU A 18 -1.72 -10.27 7.77
C GLU A 18 -1.44 -9.60 6.42
N ILE A 19 -1.31 -8.26 6.40
CA ILE A 19 -0.95 -7.52 5.18
C ILE A 19 0.45 -7.90 4.71
N ALA A 20 1.41 -8.08 5.62
CA ALA A 20 2.77 -8.48 5.26
C ALA A 20 2.83 -9.90 4.66
N GLU A 21 1.96 -10.81 5.13
CA GLU A 21 1.91 -12.21 4.70
C GLU A 21 1.09 -12.42 3.41
N THR A 22 -0.01 -11.69 3.24
CA THR A 22 -0.94 -11.86 2.10
C THR A 22 -0.78 -10.79 1.02
N GLY A 23 -0.08 -9.71 1.33
CA GLY A 23 0.11 -8.59 0.42
C GLY A 23 0.91 -8.99 -0.83
N VAL A 24 0.57 -8.37 -1.94
CA VAL A 24 1.32 -8.48 -3.21
C VAL A 24 1.81 -7.09 -3.60
N ALA A 25 3.07 -7.00 -3.99
CA ALA A 25 3.67 -5.81 -4.56
C ALA A 25 4.03 -6.03 -6.03
N TYR A 26 4.05 -4.95 -6.81
CA TYR A 26 4.64 -4.94 -8.14
C TYR A 26 5.95 -4.15 -8.08
N LEU A 27 7.07 -4.84 -8.29
CA LEU A 27 8.42 -4.28 -8.16
C LEU A 27 9.31 -4.85 -9.27
N ASP A 28 10.09 -4.00 -9.93
CA ASP A 28 11.02 -4.39 -11.02
C ASP A 28 10.38 -5.25 -12.11
N GLY A 29 9.17 -4.87 -12.52
CA GLY A 29 8.45 -5.52 -13.63
C GLY A 29 7.70 -6.81 -13.26
N LYS A 30 7.72 -7.24 -11.99
CA LYS A 30 7.12 -8.49 -11.53
C LYS A 30 6.20 -8.31 -10.33
N PHE A 31 5.18 -9.17 -10.24
CA PHE A 31 4.42 -9.35 -9.00
C PHE A 31 5.23 -10.22 -8.03
N THR A 32 5.35 -9.78 -6.79
CA THR A 32 6.11 -10.43 -5.73
C THR A 32 5.35 -10.37 -4.41
N PRO A 33 5.51 -11.34 -3.50
CA PRO A 33 5.00 -11.20 -2.13
C PRO A 33 5.49 -9.91 -1.49
N LEU A 34 4.62 -9.21 -0.75
CA LEU A 34 4.96 -7.94 -0.11
C LEU A 34 6.13 -8.10 0.87
N SER A 35 6.22 -9.25 1.55
CA SER A 35 7.34 -9.64 2.42
C SER A 35 8.70 -9.59 1.70
N ASP A 36 8.74 -9.88 0.39
CA ASP A 36 9.92 -9.92 -0.46
C ASP A 36 10.20 -8.60 -1.19
N ALA A 37 9.24 -7.67 -1.18
CA ALA A 37 9.38 -6.35 -1.80
C ALA A 37 10.28 -5.43 -0.96
N LYS A 38 11.60 -5.62 -1.08
CA LYS A 38 12.61 -4.87 -0.32
C LYS A 38 13.22 -3.73 -1.14
N VAL A 39 13.53 -2.63 -0.47
CA VAL A 39 14.39 -1.55 -0.98
C VAL A 39 15.59 -1.37 -0.04
N SER A 40 16.72 -0.88 -0.57
CA SER A 40 17.91 -0.63 0.26
C SER A 40 17.65 0.49 1.27
N ILE A 41 18.23 0.40 2.45
CA ILE A 41 18.21 1.50 3.42
C ILE A 41 18.89 2.77 2.87
N ALA A 42 19.82 2.62 1.92
CA ALA A 42 20.49 3.74 1.25
C ALA A 42 19.64 4.39 0.15
N THR A 43 18.40 3.92 -0.07
CA THR A 43 17.51 4.48 -1.10
C THR A 43 17.24 5.95 -0.81
N HIS A 44 17.54 6.81 -1.79
CA HIS A 44 17.42 8.26 -1.64
C HIS A 44 16.00 8.68 -1.25
N ALA A 45 14.97 8.06 -1.85
CA ALA A 45 13.57 8.34 -1.52
C ALA A 45 13.23 8.06 -0.04
N LEU A 46 13.89 7.09 0.58
CA LEU A 46 13.72 6.78 2.01
C LEU A 46 14.49 7.77 2.90
N GLN A 47 15.73 8.09 2.53
CA GLN A 47 16.62 8.94 3.35
C GLN A 47 16.25 10.42 3.32
N TYR A 48 15.80 10.90 2.16
CA TYR A 48 15.57 12.33 1.90
C TYR A 48 14.12 12.67 1.56
N GLY A 49 13.21 11.68 1.62
CA GLY A 49 11.79 11.91 1.38
C GLY A 49 11.43 12.29 -0.05
N THR A 50 12.28 11.97 -1.03
CA THR A 50 12.05 12.32 -2.45
C THR A 50 11.10 11.36 -3.18
N GLY A 51 10.40 10.50 -2.45
CA GLY A 51 9.41 9.58 -3.02
C GLY A 51 8.08 10.28 -3.28
N VAL A 52 7.45 9.96 -4.41
CA VAL A 52 6.06 10.33 -4.71
C VAL A 52 5.19 9.08 -4.55
N PHE A 53 4.02 9.22 -3.94
CA PHE A 53 3.08 8.12 -3.75
C PHE A 53 1.65 8.53 -4.11
N GLU A 54 0.81 7.54 -4.39
CA GLU A 54 -0.63 7.69 -4.62
C GLU A 54 -1.39 6.64 -3.81
N GLY A 55 -2.50 7.06 -3.22
CA GLY A 55 -3.45 6.14 -2.58
C GLY A 55 -4.62 5.88 -3.51
N ILE A 56 -4.66 4.72 -4.16
CA ILE A 56 -5.73 4.33 -5.08
C ILE A 56 -6.60 3.28 -4.41
N ARG A 57 -7.93 3.43 -4.51
CA ARG A 57 -8.89 2.47 -3.96
C ARG A 57 -9.69 1.81 -5.06
N ALA A 58 -10.00 0.54 -4.83
CA ALA A 58 -10.94 -0.22 -5.63
C ALA A 58 -12.06 -0.77 -4.73
N TYR A 59 -13.26 -0.84 -5.26
CA TYR A 59 -14.45 -1.30 -4.56
C TYR A 59 -14.99 -2.55 -5.23
N TRP A 60 -15.16 -3.61 -4.44
CA TRP A 60 -15.78 -4.84 -4.90
C TRP A 60 -17.31 -4.67 -4.95
N ASN A 61 -17.91 -5.00 -6.09
CA ASN A 61 -19.35 -5.10 -6.26
C ASN A 61 -19.75 -6.59 -6.29
N PRO A 62 -20.35 -7.13 -5.21
CA PRO A 62 -20.74 -8.53 -5.15
C PRO A 62 -21.80 -8.93 -6.19
N ALA A 63 -22.73 -8.02 -6.51
CA ALA A 63 -23.84 -8.32 -7.42
C ALA A 63 -23.37 -8.47 -8.88
N GLN A 64 -22.26 -7.83 -9.22
CA GLN A 64 -21.67 -7.86 -10.57
C GLN A 64 -20.38 -8.68 -10.62
N GLU A 65 -19.97 -9.26 -9.49
CA GLU A 65 -18.68 -9.94 -9.33
C GLU A 65 -17.51 -9.16 -9.93
N GLN A 66 -17.50 -7.84 -9.71
CA GLN A 66 -16.57 -6.93 -10.39
C GLN A 66 -15.89 -5.97 -9.42
N LEU A 67 -14.61 -5.74 -9.66
CA LEU A 67 -13.80 -4.77 -8.94
C LEU A 67 -13.73 -3.44 -9.71
N TYR A 68 -14.18 -2.36 -9.09
CA TYR A 68 -14.19 -1.03 -9.69
C TYR A 68 -13.13 -0.13 -9.08
N VAL A 69 -12.15 0.28 -9.89
CA VAL A 69 -11.11 1.23 -9.46
C VAL A 69 -11.65 2.65 -9.55
N PHE A 70 -11.61 3.39 -8.45
CA PHE A 70 -12.16 4.73 -8.39
C PHE A 70 -11.16 5.77 -8.94
N ARG A 71 -11.57 6.50 -9.99
CA ARG A 71 -10.84 7.67 -10.54
C ARG A 71 -9.38 7.41 -10.90
N LEU A 72 -9.11 6.24 -11.49
CA LEU A 72 -7.75 5.77 -11.77
C LEU A 72 -6.93 6.77 -12.60
N ARG A 73 -7.55 7.34 -13.65
CA ARG A 73 -6.90 8.32 -14.53
C ARG A 73 -6.42 9.54 -13.74
N GLU A 74 -7.26 10.11 -12.89
CA GLU A 74 -6.93 11.32 -12.15
C GLU A 74 -5.83 11.09 -11.09
N HIS A 75 -5.78 9.90 -10.51
CA HIS A 75 -4.66 9.49 -9.64
C HIS A 75 -3.33 9.47 -10.42
N PHE A 76 -3.29 8.85 -11.61
CA PHE A 76 -2.08 8.82 -12.43
C PHE A 76 -1.66 10.21 -12.92
N GLU A 77 -2.62 11.05 -13.32
CA GLU A 77 -2.34 12.42 -13.73
C GLU A 77 -1.79 13.26 -12.58
N ARG A 78 -2.29 13.07 -11.35
CA ARG A 78 -1.74 13.73 -10.16
C ARG A 78 -0.33 13.24 -9.87
N MET A 79 -0.08 11.93 -9.91
CA MET A 79 1.26 11.37 -9.73
C MET A 79 2.27 11.96 -10.73
N ALA A 80 1.91 12.01 -12.01
CA ALA A 80 2.76 12.56 -13.07
C ALA A 80 3.07 14.06 -12.85
N ARG A 81 2.13 14.83 -12.27
CA ARG A 81 2.39 16.21 -11.86
C ARG A 81 3.33 16.27 -10.65
N SER A 82 3.14 15.42 -9.65
CA SER A 82 3.95 15.40 -8.43
C SER A 82 5.41 15.01 -8.69
N VAL A 83 5.69 14.12 -9.65
CA VAL A 83 7.06 13.71 -10.04
C VAL A 83 7.88 14.87 -10.65
N ARG A 84 7.25 15.97 -11.05
CA ARG A 84 7.92 17.12 -11.67
C ARG A 84 8.46 18.15 -10.68
N ILE A 85 8.17 17.97 -9.39
CA ILE A 85 8.59 18.85 -8.30
C ILE A 85 9.87 18.27 -7.70
#